data_AF-A0A3M8FP28-F1
#
_entry.id   AF-A0A3M8FP28-F1
#
_cell.length_a   1.000
_cell.length_b   1.000
_cell.length_c   1.000
_cell.angle_alpha   90.00
_cell.angle_beta   90.00
_cell.angle_gamma   90.00
#
_symmetry.space_group_name_H-M   'P 1'
#
loop_
_entity.id
_entity.type
_entity.pdbx_description
1 polymer ?
#
loop_
_entity_poly.entity_id
_entity_poly.type
_entity_poly.pdbx_seq_one_letter_code
_entity_poly.pdbx_strand_id
1 'polypeptide(L)'
;MNVLSAQELDSTGTGTLVLDTNLEEFYLIVDDDVPNAVLAKSSIEINLQSGIRKLTVSSRYNDDYSFELDIPASDTLEYSIFISLYPRYPKTSFYTIQSGRNLRILTDKESVIFIDGREVTSHYSELFLPNGSYELRIDNPDHGSLNSKLKINSLEVKDFIRFNEEPSRHLRPLNIIPGFGQIRKQQHIKAGVFITGVLGLGIAAIRSDALYSDKKETFDTQFEEYLAANTVAEARSLRLEAESTLDEMQRINNTSRALALGTLLVYTYSIFDSFQKPKSGYRGPGNIDPSLVVQSSPVENELYPQLSIRMNF
;
A
#
# COMPACT_ATOMS: atom_id res chain seq x y z
N MET A 1 -51.20 21.23 -37.69
CA MET A 1 -50.12 21.16 -36.68
C MET A 1 -49.29 19.94 -37.01
N ASN A 2 -48.20 20.12 -37.74
CA ASN A 2 -47.25 19.06 -38.05
C ASN A 2 -46.22 19.04 -36.93
N VAL A 3 -46.18 17.93 -36.20
CA VAL A 3 -45.06 17.58 -35.33
C VAL A 3 -43.98 17.05 -36.26
N LEU A 4 -42.93 17.85 -36.48
CA LEU A 4 -41.74 17.41 -37.19
C LEU A 4 -41.04 16.36 -36.32
N SER A 5 -40.98 15.12 -36.80
CA SER A 5 -40.17 14.06 -36.21
C SER A 5 -38.70 14.45 -36.31
N ALA A 6 -37.99 14.37 -35.19
CA ALA A 6 -36.53 14.32 -35.19
C ALA A 6 -36.10 13.13 -36.05
N GLN A 7 -35.53 13.41 -37.22
CA GLN A 7 -34.85 12.43 -38.04
C GLN A 7 -33.66 11.91 -37.22
N GLU A 8 -33.68 10.61 -36.89
CA GLU A 8 -32.45 9.89 -36.55
C GLU A 8 -31.53 9.99 -37.79
N LEU A 9 -30.48 10.79 -37.68
CA LEU A 9 -29.40 10.85 -38.66
C LEU A 9 -28.66 9.52 -38.60
N ASP A 10 -28.91 8.70 -39.61
CA ASP A 10 -28.22 7.45 -39.90
C ASP A 10 -26.73 7.76 -40.22
N SER A 11 -25.86 7.71 -39.20
CA SER A 11 -24.49 8.22 -39.20
C SER A 11 -23.44 7.21 -39.68
N THR A 12 -23.74 6.46 -40.74
CA THR A 12 -22.87 5.37 -41.24
C THR A 12 -21.78 5.82 -42.23
N GLY A 13 -21.63 7.13 -42.48
CA GLY A 13 -20.60 7.68 -43.36
C GLY A 13 -19.31 8.08 -42.65
N THR A 14 -18.22 8.27 -43.41
CA THR A 14 -16.99 8.94 -42.95
C THR A 14 -16.83 10.27 -43.67
N GLY A 15 -16.28 11.27 -42.98
CA GLY A 15 -15.87 12.56 -43.55
C GLY A 15 -14.41 12.85 -43.22
N THR A 16 -13.80 13.80 -43.93
CA THR A 16 -12.41 14.20 -43.72
C THR A 16 -12.37 15.52 -42.97
N LEU A 17 -11.60 15.59 -41.88
CA LEU A 17 -11.30 16.84 -41.18
C LEU A 17 -9.87 17.26 -41.53
N VAL A 18 -9.73 18.48 -42.02
CA VAL A 18 -8.44 19.19 -42.12
C VAL A 18 -8.42 20.23 -41.01
N LEU A 19 -7.52 20.05 -40.04
CA LEU A 19 -7.38 20.92 -38.89
C LEU A 19 -6.04 21.65 -38.92
N ASP A 20 -6.08 22.95 -39.09
CA ASP A 20 -4.92 23.84 -39.06
C ASP A 20 -4.79 24.58 -37.73
N THR A 21 -3.56 24.72 -37.25
CA THR A 21 -3.23 25.39 -35.99
C THR A 21 -1.98 26.26 -36.13
N ASN A 22 -1.84 27.26 -35.27
CA ASN A 22 -0.60 28.03 -35.12
C ASN A 22 0.41 27.36 -34.16
N LEU A 23 0.19 26.12 -33.76
CA LEU A 23 1.06 25.38 -32.86
C LEU A 23 2.16 24.65 -33.65
N GLU A 24 3.35 24.52 -33.07
CA GLU A 24 4.44 23.74 -33.67
C GLU A 24 4.15 22.23 -33.65
N GLU A 25 3.55 21.76 -32.55
CA GLU A 25 3.22 20.36 -32.30
C GLU A 25 1.99 20.27 -31.40
N PHE A 26 1.06 19.37 -31.72
CA PHE A 26 -0.11 19.10 -30.91
C PHE A 26 -0.60 17.65 -31.08
N TYR A 27 -1.33 17.17 -30.08
CA TYR A 27 -2.13 15.96 -30.19
C TYR A 27 -3.59 16.32 -30.44
N LEU A 28 -4.22 15.61 -31.36
CA LEU A 28 -5.67 15.63 -31.56
C LEU A 28 -6.29 14.43 -30.85
N ILE A 29 -7.16 14.68 -29.87
CA ILE A 29 -7.97 13.69 -29.20
C ILE A 29 -9.39 13.77 -29.78
N VAL A 30 -9.94 12.63 -30.19
CA VAL A 30 -11.30 12.51 -30.71
C VAL A 30 -12.16 11.76 -29.70
N ASP A 31 -13.33 12.29 -29.37
CA ASP A 31 -14.33 11.68 -28.48
C ASP A 31 -13.75 11.21 -27.13
N ASP A 32 -12.84 12.02 -26.56
CA ASP A 32 -12.10 11.75 -25.31
C ASP A 32 -11.21 10.47 -25.32
N ASP A 33 -10.91 9.92 -26.51
CA ASP A 33 -10.06 8.73 -26.70
C ASP A 33 -8.56 9.06 -26.67
N VAL A 34 -8.07 9.36 -25.46
CA VAL A 34 -6.67 9.75 -25.20
C VAL A 34 -5.64 8.71 -25.67
N PRO A 35 -5.82 7.39 -25.48
CA PRO A 35 -4.87 6.38 -25.96
C PRO A 35 -4.63 6.40 -27.49
N ASN A 36 -5.61 6.85 -28.27
CA ASN A 36 -5.56 6.91 -29.73
C ASN A 36 -5.35 8.33 -30.26
N ALA A 37 -4.87 9.25 -29.42
CA ALA A 37 -4.59 10.62 -29.83
C ALA A 37 -3.54 10.66 -30.95
N VAL A 38 -3.75 11.54 -31.95
CA VAL A 38 -2.89 11.63 -33.13
C VAL A 38 -1.97 12.83 -33.03
N LEU A 39 -0.66 12.60 -33.17
CA LEU A 39 0.36 13.65 -33.18
C LEU A 39 0.39 14.36 -34.54
N ALA A 40 0.41 15.69 -34.50
CA ALA A 40 0.45 16.55 -35.68
C ALA A 40 1.42 17.72 -35.52
N LYS A 41 1.87 18.27 -36.64
CA LYS A 41 2.73 19.47 -36.70
C LYS A 41 2.05 20.55 -37.50
N SER A 42 1.49 21.53 -36.80
CA SER A 42 0.73 22.67 -37.34
C SER A 42 -0.55 22.32 -38.10
N SER A 43 -0.65 21.20 -38.80
CA SER A 43 -1.84 20.73 -39.51
C SER A 43 -2.01 19.22 -39.42
N ILE A 44 -3.25 18.74 -39.48
CA ILE A 44 -3.60 17.32 -39.58
C ILE A 44 -4.79 17.11 -40.51
N GLU A 45 -4.72 16.07 -41.33
CA GLU A 45 -5.84 15.54 -42.10
C GLU A 45 -6.21 14.15 -41.53
N ILE A 46 -7.47 13.98 -41.13
CA ILE A 46 -7.94 12.73 -40.52
C ILE A 46 -9.36 12.38 -40.99
N ASN A 47 -9.60 11.09 -41.22
CA ASN A 47 -10.92 10.57 -41.55
C ASN A 47 -11.65 10.20 -40.25
N LEU A 48 -12.81 10.80 -40.03
CA LEU A 48 -13.66 10.58 -38.86
C LEU A 48 -15.03 10.07 -39.31
N GLN A 49 -15.73 9.39 -38.41
CA GLN A 49 -17.13 9.05 -38.66
C GLN A 49 -17.97 10.34 -38.71
N SER A 50 -18.91 10.41 -39.64
CA SER A 50 -19.81 11.55 -39.80
C SER A 50 -20.64 11.80 -38.53
N GLY A 51 -21.07 13.05 -38.33
CA GLY A 51 -21.83 13.50 -37.17
C GLY A 51 -21.02 14.35 -36.20
N ILE A 52 -21.67 14.73 -35.08
CA ILE A 52 -21.06 15.57 -34.04
C ILE A 52 -19.96 14.78 -33.31
N ARG A 53 -18.75 15.32 -33.34
CA ARG A 53 -17.56 14.81 -32.65
C ARG A 53 -17.03 15.82 -31.67
N LYS A 54 -16.54 15.34 -30.52
CA LYS A 54 -15.80 16.16 -29.57
C LYS A 54 -14.33 16.06 -29.91
N LEU A 55 -13.71 17.20 -30.19
CA LEU A 55 -12.30 17.29 -30.54
C LEU A 55 -11.58 18.07 -29.45
N THR A 56 -10.41 17.58 -29.04
CA THR A 56 -9.53 18.30 -28.11
C THR A 56 -8.14 18.40 -28.71
N VAL A 57 -7.65 19.63 -28.85
CA VAL A 57 -6.27 19.93 -29.24
C VAL A 57 -5.46 20.12 -27.98
N SER A 58 -4.45 19.27 -27.79
CA SER A 58 -3.55 19.32 -26.65
C SER A 58 -2.13 19.67 -27.08
N SER A 59 -1.54 20.66 -26.44
CA SER A 59 -0.17 21.11 -26.72
C SER A 59 0.65 21.20 -25.43
N ARG A 60 1.98 21.24 -25.55
CA ARG A 60 2.88 21.26 -24.38
C ARG A 60 2.72 22.51 -23.50
N TYR A 61 2.37 23.66 -24.09
CA TYR A 61 2.47 24.97 -23.43
C TYR A 61 1.14 25.72 -23.33
N ASN A 62 0.05 25.12 -23.79
CA ASN A 62 -1.28 25.72 -23.76
C ASN A 62 -2.25 24.80 -23.01
N ASP A 63 -3.34 25.38 -22.50
CA ASP A 63 -4.45 24.58 -22.00
C ASP A 63 -5.05 23.77 -23.15
N ASP A 64 -5.57 22.58 -22.84
CA ASP A 64 -6.34 21.79 -23.80
C ASP A 64 -7.51 22.61 -24.37
N TYR A 65 -7.62 22.65 -25.69
CA TYR A 65 -8.68 23.35 -26.39
C TYR A 65 -9.71 22.35 -26.92
N SER A 66 -10.85 22.26 -26.25
CA SER A 66 -11.94 21.35 -26.62
C SER A 66 -13.08 22.08 -27.33
N PHE A 67 -13.62 21.45 -28.38
CA PHE A 67 -14.72 21.97 -29.18
C PHE A 67 -15.50 20.81 -29.82
N GLU A 68 -16.72 21.08 -30.27
CA GLU A 68 -17.54 20.10 -30.98
C GLU A 68 -17.67 20.54 -32.45
N LEU A 69 -17.51 19.59 -33.38
CA LEU A 69 -17.73 19.80 -34.82
C LEU A 69 -18.65 18.73 -35.37
N ASP A 70 -19.56 19.13 -36.25
CA ASP A 70 -20.35 18.20 -37.06
C ASP A 70 -19.57 17.83 -38.32
N ILE A 71 -19.13 16.58 -38.42
CA ILE A 71 -18.34 16.08 -39.55
C ILE A 71 -19.29 15.65 -40.68
N PRO A 72 -19.27 16.32 -41.84
CA PRO A 72 -20.14 15.96 -42.96
C PRO A 72 -19.77 14.59 -43.56
N ALA A 73 -20.75 13.83 -44.00
CA ALA A 73 -20.50 12.55 -44.65
C ALA A 73 -19.95 12.74 -46.07
N SER A 74 -18.84 12.05 -46.40
CA SER A 74 -18.19 12.06 -47.72
C SER A 74 -17.73 13.43 -48.21
N ASP A 75 -17.50 14.37 -47.30
CA ASP A 75 -17.00 15.71 -47.60
C ASP A 75 -15.80 16.07 -46.70
N THR A 76 -15.07 17.11 -47.09
CA THR A 76 -13.93 17.64 -46.35
C THR A 76 -14.33 18.89 -45.58
N LEU A 77 -14.15 18.88 -44.27
CA LEU A 77 -14.30 20.04 -43.41
C LEU A 77 -12.93 20.63 -43.10
N GLU A 78 -12.70 21.87 -43.51
CA GLU A 78 -11.53 22.64 -43.11
C GLU A 78 -11.85 23.46 -41.85
N TYR A 79 -11.00 23.37 -40.83
CA TYR A 79 -11.15 24.10 -39.58
C TYR A 79 -9.79 24.63 -39.12
N SER A 80 -9.74 25.90 -38.72
CA SER A 80 -8.50 26.52 -38.25
C SER A 80 -8.65 27.06 -36.84
N ILE A 81 -7.67 26.78 -36.00
CA ILE A 81 -7.61 27.21 -34.60
C ILE A 81 -6.39 28.10 -34.41
N PHE A 82 -6.60 29.26 -33.78
CA PHE A 82 -5.51 30.14 -33.38
C PHE A 82 -5.47 30.25 -31.85
N ILE A 83 -4.45 29.66 -31.23
CA ILE A 83 -4.24 29.66 -29.78
C ILE A 83 -3.19 30.72 -29.44
N SER A 84 -3.61 31.76 -28.73
CA SER A 84 -2.77 32.92 -28.38
C SER A 84 -2.32 32.96 -26.92
N LEU A 85 -2.96 32.19 -26.04
CA LEU A 85 -2.75 32.23 -24.59
C LEU A 85 -1.76 31.16 -24.14
N TYR A 86 -0.65 31.60 -23.55
CA TYR A 86 0.35 30.73 -22.90
C TYR A 86 0.26 30.89 -21.39
N PRO A 87 -0.58 30.10 -20.70
CA PRO A 87 -0.69 30.15 -19.26
C PRO A 87 0.63 29.72 -18.61
N ARG A 88 0.93 30.27 -17.43
CA ARG A 88 2.12 29.89 -16.66
C ARG A 88 2.07 28.43 -16.18
N TYR A 89 0.86 27.88 -16.02
CA TYR A 89 0.60 26.51 -15.58
C TYR A 89 -0.48 25.90 -16.49
N PRO A 90 -0.11 25.42 -17.69
CA PRO A 90 -1.07 24.86 -18.62
C PRO A 90 -1.71 23.58 -18.06
N LYS A 91 -3.03 23.48 -18.17
CA LYS A 91 -3.80 22.25 -17.95
C LYS A 91 -3.87 21.50 -19.27
N THR A 92 -2.86 20.65 -19.48
CA THR A 92 -2.66 19.95 -20.74
C THR A 92 -2.59 18.44 -20.56
N SER A 93 -3.29 17.72 -21.44
CA SER A 93 -3.19 16.26 -21.55
C SER A 93 -1.98 15.77 -22.33
N PHE A 94 -1.19 16.67 -22.90
CA PHE A 94 -0.01 16.37 -23.71
C PHE A 94 0.93 15.37 -23.03
N TYR A 95 1.23 15.57 -21.75
CA TYR A 95 2.11 14.67 -21.00
C TYR A 95 1.48 13.32 -20.69
N THR A 96 0.16 13.29 -20.48
CA THR A 96 -0.61 12.06 -20.27
C THR A 96 -0.56 11.18 -21.52
N ILE A 97 -0.78 11.79 -22.69
CA ILE A 97 -0.69 11.14 -24.00
C ILE A 97 0.74 10.64 -24.25
N GLN A 98 1.73 11.54 -24.13
CA GLN A 98 3.13 11.22 -24.42
C GLN A 98 3.69 10.11 -23.52
N SER A 99 3.28 10.08 -22.25
CA SER A 99 3.75 9.07 -21.31
C SER A 99 2.90 7.79 -21.29
N GLY A 100 1.75 7.78 -21.97
CA GLY A 100 0.83 6.63 -21.99
C GLY A 100 0.31 6.23 -20.61
N ARG A 101 0.26 7.18 -19.66
CA ARG A 101 -0.13 6.95 -18.26
C ARG A 101 -0.83 8.18 -17.71
N ASN A 102 -1.85 7.96 -16.89
CA ASN A 102 -2.54 9.02 -16.14
C ASN A 102 -2.55 8.76 -14.62
N LEU A 103 -1.92 7.67 -14.18
CA LEU A 103 -1.73 7.35 -12.78
C LEU A 103 -0.31 6.82 -12.56
N ARG A 104 0.38 7.43 -11.59
CA ARG A 104 1.62 6.89 -11.03
C ARG A 104 1.40 6.60 -9.56
N ILE A 105 1.75 5.40 -9.12
CA ILE A 105 1.69 4.99 -7.72
C ILE A 105 3.10 4.66 -7.27
N LEU A 106 3.51 5.25 -6.15
CA LEU A 106 4.77 4.94 -5.48
C LEU A 106 4.52 4.67 -4.00
N THR A 107 5.02 3.54 -3.51
CA THR A 107 4.85 3.08 -2.13
C THR A 107 6.09 2.34 -1.61
N ASP A 108 6.00 1.54 -0.55
CA ASP A 108 7.13 0.82 0.04
C ASP A 108 7.60 -0.37 -0.84
N LYS A 109 8.90 -0.72 -0.77
CA LYS A 109 9.54 -1.74 -1.65
C LYS A 109 8.91 -3.13 -1.61
N GLU A 110 8.28 -3.49 -0.49
CA GLU A 110 7.67 -4.81 -0.27
C GLU A 110 6.13 -4.76 -0.31
N SER A 111 5.56 -3.61 -0.71
CA SER A 111 4.12 -3.47 -0.82
C SER A 111 3.60 -3.99 -2.16
N VAL A 112 2.40 -4.57 -2.15
CA VAL A 112 1.64 -4.99 -3.33
C VAL A 112 0.50 -4.01 -3.57
N ILE A 113 0.36 -3.55 -4.80
CA ILE A 113 -0.64 -2.55 -5.21
C ILE A 113 -1.81 -3.26 -5.87
N PHE A 114 -3.02 -2.95 -5.41
CA PHE A 114 -4.28 -3.41 -5.95
C PHE A 114 -5.14 -2.22 -6.40
N ILE A 115 -5.75 -2.35 -7.59
CA ILE A 115 -6.77 -1.42 -8.10
C ILE A 115 -8.06 -2.22 -8.29
N ASP A 116 -9.15 -1.79 -7.65
CA ASP A 116 -10.44 -2.48 -7.63
C ASP A 116 -10.32 -3.98 -7.31
N GLY A 117 -9.46 -4.30 -6.34
CA GLY A 117 -9.18 -5.66 -5.87
C GLY A 117 -8.28 -6.50 -6.79
N ARG A 118 -7.86 -5.99 -7.94
CA ARG A 118 -6.91 -6.68 -8.84
C ARG A 118 -5.49 -6.27 -8.55
N GLU A 119 -4.61 -7.25 -8.37
CA GLU A 119 -3.19 -7.01 -8.22
C GLU A 119 -2.62 -6.42 -9.52
N VAL A 120 -1.88 -5.33 -9.37
CA VAL A 120 -1.22 -4.66 -10.49
C VAL A 120 0.27 -4.98 -10.49
N THR A 121 0.96 -4.68 -9.40
CA THR A 121 2.42 -4.83 -9.27
C THR A 121 2.85 -4.57 -7.82
N SER A 122 4.15 -4.73 -7.54
CA SER A 122 4.79 -4.36 -6.28
C SER A 122 5.44 -2.97 -6.33
N HIS A 123 5.37 -2.20 -5.24
CA HIS A 123 6.11 -0.96 -4.96
C HIS A 123 5.84 0.26 -5.84
N TYR A 124 5.82 0.09 -7.16
CA TYR A 124 5.73 1.15 -8.14
C TYR A 124 4.90 0.72 -9.34
N SER A 125 3.95 1.56 -9.74
CA SER A 125 3.13 1.32 -10.92
C SER A 125 2.90 2.59 -11.71
N GLU A 126 2.94 2.47 -13.03
CA GLU A 126 2.42 3.48 -13.95
C GLU A 126 1.32 2.84 -14.78
N LEU A 127 0.15 3.48 -14.80
CA LEU A 127 -1.06 2.93 -15.40
C LEU A 127 -1.77 3.99 -16.21
N PHE A 128 -2.49 3.53 -17.21
CA PHE A 128 -3.54 4.29 -17.87
C PHE A 128 -4.89 3.70 -17.47
N LEU A 129 -5.70 4.46 -16.74
CA LEU A 129 -7.03 4.06 -16.31
C LEU A 129 -8.08 5.00 -16.92
N PRO A 130 -9.23 4.49 -17.38
CA PRO A 130 -10.34 5.34 -17.84
C PRO A 130 -10.82 6.33 -16.76
N ASN A 131 -11.53 7.37 -17.18
CA ASN A 131 -12.18 8.32 -16.27
C ASN A 131 -13.09 7.59 -15.27
N GLY A 132 -12.88 7.83 -13.97
CA GLY A 132 -13.64 7.09 -12.96
C GLY A 132 -13.14 7.27 -11.54
N SER A 133 -13.79 6.53 -10.64
CA SER A 133 -13.37 6.39 -9.25
C SER A 133 -12.95 4.94 -9.01
N TYR A 134 -11.73 4.76 -8.52
CA TYR A 134 -11.10 3.46 -8.29
C TYR A 134 -10.77 3.30 -6.81
N GLU A 135 -10.86 2.07 -6.32
CA GLU A 135 -10.36 1.69 -5.00
C GLU A 135 -8.90 1.26 -5.11
N LEU A 136 -8.02 2.04 -4.48
CA LEU A 136 -6.61 1.68 -4.32
C LEU A 136 -6.44 0.99 -2.97
N ARG A 137 -5.93 -0.23 -3.00
CA ARG A 137 -5.42 -0.92 -1.82
C ARG A 137 -3.94 -1.18 -1.98
N ILE A 138 -3.15 -0.86 -0.96
CA ILE A 138 -1.73 -1.18 -0.91
C ILE A 138 -1.50 -2.07 0.30
N ASP A 139 -1.08 -3.30 0.08
CA ASP A 139 -0.83 -4.27 1.15
C ASP A 139 0.67 -4.39 1.38
N ASN A 140 1.10 -4.29 2.63
CA ASN A 140 2.47 -4.51 3.04
C ASN A 140 2.53 -5.59 4.13
N PRO A 141 3.41 -6.60 4.01
CA PRO A 141 3.48 -7.70 4.98
C PRO A 141 3.85 -7.23 6.39
N ASP A 142 4.61 -6.15 6.51
CA ASP A 142 5.11 -5.63 7.78
C ASP A 142 4.24 -4.51 8.37
N HIS A 143 3.44 -3.82 7.55
CA HIS A 143 2.71 -2.60 7.94
C HIS A 143 1.20 -2.65 7.75
N GLY A 144 0.67 -3.74 7.19
CA GLY A 144 -0.75 -3.89 6.93
C GLY A 144 -1.20 -3.23 5.62
N SER A 145 -2.49 -2.90 5.55
CA SER A 145 -3.16 -2.46 4.32
C SER A 145 -3.57 -0.99 4.38
N LEU A 146 -3.29 -0.25 3.31
CA LEU A 146 -3.74 1.12 3.11
C LEU A 146 -4.82 1.15 2.03
N ASN A 147 -5.99 1.69 2.36
CA ASN A 147 -7.11 1.85 1.42
C ASN A 147 -7.33 3.34 1.11
N SER A 148 -7.53 3.67 -0.17
CA SER A 148 -7.84 5.03 -0.62
C SER A 148 -8.74 5.02 -1.86
N LYS A 149 -9.57 6.06 -2.02
CA LYS A 149 -10.36 6.26 -3.23
C LYS A 149 -9.64 7.22 -4.17
N LEU A 150 -9.35 6.77 -5.38
CA LEU A 150 -8.72 7.56 -6.43
C LEU A 150 -9.76 8.02 -7.44
N LYS A 151 -9.97 9.32 -7.56
CA LYS A 151 -10.60 9.90 -8.76
C LYS A 151 -9.55 10.10 -9.84
N ILE A 152 -9.75 9.49 -11.01
CA ILE A 152 -8.84 9.54 -12.16
C ILE A 152 -9.48 10.34 -13.29
N ASN A 153 -8.64 11.16 -13.93
CA ASN A 153 -8.94 11.88 -15.16
C ASN A 153 -7.96 11.41 -16.25
N SER A 154 -8.45 11.12 -17.45
CA SER A 154 -7.68 10.71 -18.63
C SER A 154 -6.80 11.85 -19.15
N LEU A 155 -7.10 13.09 -18.77
CA LEU A 155 -6.37 14.27 -19.20
C LEU A 155 -5.21 14.65 -18.27
N GLU A 156 -5.23 14.25 -17.00
CA GLU A 156 -4.23 14.68 -16.02
C GLU A 156 -3.48 13.50 -15.43
N VAL A 157 -2.15 13.59 -15.37
CA VAL A 157 -1.34 12.63 -14.62
C VAL A 157 -1.53 12.86 -13.14
N LYS A 158 -2.04 11.84 -12.45
CA LYS A 158 -2.15 11.83 -11.00
C LYS A 158 -0.99 11.05 -10.39
N ASP A 159 -0.16 11.74 -9.61
CA ASP A 159 0.84 11.09 -8.76
C ASP A 159 0.19 10.74 -7.40
N PHE A 160 0.21 9.45 -7.04
CA PHE A 160 -0.16 8.95 -5.73
C PHE A 160 1.07 8.39 -5.03
N ILE A 161 1.59 9.16 -4.09
CA ILE A 161 2.80 8.81 -3.34
C ILE A 161 2.38 8.57 -1.90
N ARG A 162 2.50 7.33 -1.43
CA ARG A 162 2.12 7.00 -0.06
C ARG A 162 2.99 5.89 0.52
N PHE A 163 3.63 6.23 1.62
CA PHE A 163 4.46 5.33 2.42
C PHE A 163 3.76 5.04 3.74
N ASN A 164 4.09 3.91 4.35
CA ASN A 164 3.69 3.70 5.74
C ASN A 164 4.42 4.69 6.66
N GLU A 165 3.67 5.29 7.57
CA GLU A 165 4.20 6.25 8.53
C GLU A 165 4.48 5.59 9.88
N GLU A 166 5.52 6.05 10.58
CA GLU A 166 5.80 5.58 11.94
C GLU A 166 4.60 5.93 12.83
N PRO A 167 4.01 4.96 13.56
CA PRO A 167 2.87 5.26 14.42
C PRO A 167 3.23 6.32 15.47
N SER A 168 2.26 7.16 15.83
CA SER A 168 2.42 8.33 16.72
C SER A 168 3.35 8.08 17.92
N ARG A 169 4.26 9.04 18.16
CA ARG A 169 5.22 9.01 19.29
C ARG A 169 4.53 8.98 20.65
N HIS A 170 3.31 9.52 20.75
CA HIS A 170 2.54 9.55 22.00
C HIS A 170 2.09 8.15 22.47
N LEU A 171 2.09 7.17 21.58
CA LEU A 171 1.70 5.78 21.89
C LEU A 171 2.91 4.88 22.23
N ARG A 172 4.13 5.44 22.32
CA ARG A 172 5.34 4.69 22.71
C ARG A 172 5.23 3.94 24.05
N PRO A 173 4.53 4.47 25.09
CA PRO A 173 4.34 3.71 26.33
C PRO A 173 3.58 2.39 26.14
N LEU A 174 2.84 2.19 25.05
CA LEU A 174 2.15 0.92 24.79
C LEU A 174 3.12 -0.19 24.31
N ASN A 175 4.35 0.15 23.94
CA ASN A 175 5.37 -0.83 23.50
C ASN A 175 5.87 -1.72 24.65
N ILE A 176 5.68 -1.33 25.92
CA ILE A 176 6.06 -2.17 27.07
C ILE A 176 5.02 -3.25 27.36
N ILE A 177 3.83 -3.16 26.80
CA ILE A 177 2.80 -4.20 26.92
C ILE A 177 3.05 -5.23 25.80
N PRO A 178 3.25 -6.51 26.13
CA PRO A 178 3.53 -7.55 25.14
C PRO A 178 2.48 -7.58 24.02
N GLY A 179 2.95 -7.61 22.77
CA GLY A 179 2.13 -7.64 21.57
C GLY A 179 1.48 -6.31 21.17
N PHE A 180 1.32 -5.34 22.09
CA PHE A 180 0.68 -4.04 21.75
C PHE A 180 1.55 -3.20 20.82
N GLY A 181 2.87 -3.31 20.94
CA GLY A 181 3.79 -2.69 19.98
C GLY A 181 3.61 -3.21 18.55
N GLN A 182 3.32 -4.51 18.40
CA GLN A 182 3.03 -5.14 17.11
C GLN A 182 1.64 -4.77 16.59
N ILE A 183 0.62 -4.65 17.46
CA ILE A 183 -0.71 -4.12 17.08
C ILE A 183 -0.58 -2.71 16.51
N ARG A 184 0.24 -1.85 17.15
CA ARG A 184 0.50 -0.48 16.70
C ARG A 184 1.15 -0.44 15.30
N LYS A 185 1.94 -1.45 14.96
CA LYS A 185 2.55 -1.64 13.63
C LYS A 185 1.65 -2.42 12.67
N GLN A 186 0.40 -2.70 13.04
CA GLN A 186 -0.54 -3.54 12.27
C GLN A 186 -0.09 -5.00 12.04
N GLN A 187 0.87 -5.49 12.83
CA GLN A 187 1.40 -6.85 12.78
C GLN A 187 0.57 -7.79 13.66
N HIS A 188 -0.72 -7.93 13.37
CA HIS A 188 -1.70 -8.62 14.23
C HIS A 188 -1.34 -10.08 14.54
N ILE A 189 -0.73 -10.80 13.58
CA ILE A 189 -0.30 -12.19 13.79
C ILE A 189 0.81 -12.26 14.83
N LYS A 190 1.86 -11.43 14.67
CA LYS A 190 2.97 -11.36 15.65
C LYS A 190 2.46 -10.93 17.02
N ALA A 191 1.56 -9.96 17.07
CA ALA A 191 0.91 -9.54 18.31
C ALA A 191 0.19 -10.69 19.02
N GLY A 192 -0.59 -11.48 18.28
CA GLY A 192 -1.31 -12.64 18.81
C GLY A 192 -0.37 -13.68 19.41
N VAL A 193 0.76 -13.97 18.75
CA VAL A 193 1.78 -14.91 19.24
C VAL A 193 2.38 -14.41 20.56
N PHE A 194 2.76 -13.13 20.66
CA PHE A 194 3.34 -12.60 21.89
C PHE A 194 2.35 -12.56 23.05
N ILE A 195 1.13 -12.10 22.82
CA ILE A 195 0.08 -12.04 23.85
C ILE A 195 -0.21 -13.45 24.38
N THR A 196 -0.45 -14.40 23.47
CA THR A 196 -0.77 -15.79 23.84
C THR A 196 0.41 -16.47 24.53
N GLY A 197 1.63 -16.23 24.07
CA GLY A 197 2.85 -16.77 24.67
C GLY A 197 3.07 -16.29 26.11
N VAL A 198 2.98 -14.98 26.35
CA VAL A 198 3.17 -14.41 27.70
C VAL A 198 2.04 -14.85 28.64
N LEU A 199 0.78 -14.76 28.20
CA LEU A 199 -0.35 -15.14 29.05
C LEU A 199 -0.38 -16.65 29.33
N GLY A 200 -0.12 -17.48 28.32
CA GLY A 200 -0.12 -18.93 28.46
C GLY A 200 0.96 -19.42 29.42
N LEU A 201 2.21 -18.95 29.24
CA LEU A 201 3.32 -19.30 30.13
C LEU A 201 3.13 -18.71 31.53
N GLY A 202 2.63 -17.48 31.64
CA GLY A 202 2.37 -16.83 32.93
C GLY A 202 1.30 -17.56 33.75
N ILE A 203 0.17 -17.92 33.14
CA ILE A 203 -0.89 -18.71 33.79
C ILE A 203 -0.36 -20.09 34.20
N ALA A 204 0.42 -20.75 33.34
CA ALA A 204 1.03 -22.04 33.65
C ALA A 204 2.01 -21.95 34.83
N ALA A 205 2.82 -20.88 34.89
CA ALA A 205 3.73 -20.62 36.01
C ALA A 205 2.96 -20.44 37.33
N ILE A 206 1.93 -19.59 37.34
CA ILE A 206 1.07 -19.36 38.52
C ILE A 206 0.42 -20.68 38.98
N ARG A 207 -0.10 -21.48 38.05
CA ARG A 207 -0.70 -22.78 38.38
C ARG A 207 0.34 -23.75 38.96
N SER A 208 1.54 -23.79 38.40
CA SER A 208 2.63 -24.64 38.90
C SER A 208 3.09 -24.21 40.28
N ASP A 209 3.10 -22.91 40.57
CA ASP A 209 3.46 -22.36 41.88
C ASP A 209 2.40 -22.68 42.96
N ALA A 210 1.12 -22.61 42.58
CA ALA A 210 0.02 -23.06 43.44
C ALA A 210 0.15 -24.56 43.79
N LEU A 211 0.44 -25.41 42.80
CA LEU A 211 0.69 -26.85 43.02
C LEU A 211 1.92 -27.11 43.88
N TYR A 212 2.98 -26.30 43.72
CA TYR A 212 4.15 -26.39 44.57
C TYR A 212 3.80 -26.08 46.03
N SER A 213 2.99 -25.04 46.26
CA SER A 213 2.56 -24.63 47.61
C SER A 213 1.74 -25.72 48.30
N ASP A 214 0.81 -26.34 47.58
CA ASP A 214 0.00 -27.48 48.06
C ASP A 214 0.87 -28.71 48.40
N LYS A 215 1.83 -29.04 47.53
CA LYS A 215 2.76 -30.15 47.77
C LYS A 215 3.73 -29.89 48.91
N LYS A 216 4.10 -28.62 49.12
CA LYS A 216 4.93 -28.22 50.26
C LYS A 216 4.19 -28.44 51.58
N GLU A 217 2.93 -28.06 51.67
CA GLU A 217 2.10 -28.30 52.86
C GLU A 217 1.96 -29.80 53.16
N THR A 218 1.77 -30.61 52.12
CA THR A 218 1.75 -32.08 52.24
C THR A 218 3.08 -32.62 52.78
N PHE A 219 4.20 -32.15 52.22
CA PHE A 219 5.54 -32.55 52.67
C PHE A 219 5.78 -32.16 54.13
N ASP A 220 5.45 -30.93 54.52
CA ASP A 220 5.63 -30.42 55.87
C ASP A 220 4.83 -31.28 56.88
N THR A 221 3.59 -31.66 56.52
CA THR A 221 2.75 -32.58 57.34
C THR A 221 3.38 -33.97 57.48
N GLN A 222 3.79 -34.59 56.36
CA GLN A 222 4.43 -35.92 56.38
C GLN A 222 5.76 -35.92 57.14
N PHE A 223 6.48 -34.81 57.09
CA PHE A 223 7.73 -34.64 57.81
C PHE A 223 7.50 -34.53 59.32
N GLU A 224 6.45 -33.81 59.76
CA GLU A 224 6.04 -33.78 61.16
C GLU A 224 5.61 -35.17 61.68
N GLU A 225 4.83 -35.91 60.88
CA GLU A 225 4.44 -37.29 61.21
C GLU A 225 5.66 -38.21 61.35
N TYR A 226 6.63 -38.09 60.43
CA TYR A 226 7.90 -38.81 60.51
C TYR A 226 8.66 -38.51 61.81
N LEU A 227 8.70 -37.24 62.24
CA LEU A 227 9.35 -36.84 63.49
C LEU A 227 8.62 -37.36 64.74
N ALA A 228 7.32 -37.63 64.64
CA ALA A 228 6.47 -38.11 65.73
C ALA A 228 6.36 -39.66 65.79
N ALA A 229 6.94 -40.39 64.85
CA ALA A 229 6.81 -41.84 64.74
C ALA A 229 7.37 -42.59 65.97
N ASN A 230 6.62 -43.59 66.45
CA ASN A 230 6.97 -44.33 67.68
C ASN A 230 7.76 -45.61 67.41
N THR A 231 7.83 -46.04 66.15
CA THR A 231 8.53 -47.26 65.75
C THR A 231 9.43 -47.05 64.55
N VAL A 232 10.50 -47.84 64.45
CA VAL A 232 11.45 -47.78 63.33
C VAL A 232 10.79 -48.14 61.99
N ALA A 233 9.82 -49.07 62.00
CA ALA A 233 9.10 -49.48 60.78
C ALA A 233 8.20 -48.36 60.25
N GLU A 234 7.46 -47.68 61.14
CA GLU A 234 6.61 -46.53 60.83
C GLU A 234 7.43 -45.34 60.33
N ALA A 235 8.51 -44.98 61.05
CA ALA A 235 9.42 -43.91 60.64
C ALA A 235 10.02 -44.16 59.24
N ARG A 236 10.33 -45.42 58.90
CA ARG A 236 10.85 -45.77 57.58
C ARG A 236 9.80 -45.59 56.48
N SER A 237 8.53 -45.91 56.74
CA SER A 237 7.44 -45.72 55.76
C SER A 237 7.19 -44.23 55.51
N LEU A 238 7.02 -43.44 56.56
CA LEU A 238 6.77 -41.99 56.47
C LEU A 238 7.93 -41.25 55.80
N ARG A 239 9.18 -41.68 56.03
CA ARG A 239 10.34 -41.13 55.33
C ARG A 239 10.27 -41.35 53.82
N LEU A 240 9.89 -42.54 53.36
CA LEU A 240 9.77 -42.83 51.92
C LEU A 240 8.65 -42.01 51.27
N GLU A 241 7.55 -41.80 51.96
CA GLU A 241 6.45 -40.94 51.50
C GLU A 241 6.89 -39.48 51.42
N ALA A 242 7.56 -38.96 52.45
CA ALA A 242 8.11 -37.61 52.46
C ALA A 242 9.19 -37.40 51.37
N GLU A 243 10.09 -38.37 51.17
CA GLU A 243 11.09 -38.36 50.09
C GLU A 243 10.41 -38.31 48.71
N SER A 244 9.35 -39.11 48.49
CA SER A 244 8.58 -39.08 47.25
C SER A 244 7.90 -37.72 47.02
N THR A 245 7.28 -37.13 48.04
CA THR A 245 6.64 -35.81 47.94
C THR A 245 7.69 -34.72 47.71
N LEU A 246 8.87 -34.82 48.31
CA LEU A 246 10.00 -33.90 48.11
C LEU A 246 10.45 -33.90 46.64
N ASP A 247 10.60 -35.08 46.04
CA ASP A 247 11.00 -35.21 44.62
C ASP A 247 9.94 -34.61 43.68
N GLU A 248 8.65 -34.86 43.94
CA GLU A 248 7.55 -34.24 43.20
C GLU A 248 7.56 -32.71 43.35
N MET A 249 7.71 -32.21 44.57
CA MET A 249 7.78 -30.79 44.88
C MET A 249 8.95 -30.12 44.14
N GLN A 250 10.13 -30.74 44.13
CA GLN A 250 11.29 -30.24 43.38
C GLN A 250 11.03 -30.19 41.88
N ARG A 251 10.39 -31.22 41.31
CA ARG A 251 10.02 -31.23 39.88
C ARG A 251 9.05 -30.10 39.53
N ILE A 252 8.05 -29.86 40.38
CA ILE A 252 7.07 -28.78 40.18
C ILE A 252 7.74 -27.41 40.31
N ASN A 253 8.63 -27.23 41.30
CA ASN A 253 9.40 -25.98 41.46
C ASN A 253 10.27 -25.69 40.23
N ASN A 254 11.00 -26.69 39.73
CA ASN A 254 11.80 -26.56 38.52
C ASN A 254 10.94 -26.21 37.30
N THR A 255 9.75 -26.79 37.19
CA THR A 255 8.78 -26.47 36.13
C THR A 255 8.28 -25.03 36.25
N SER A 256 7.89 -24.59 37.45
CA SER A 256 7.46 -23.21 37.72
C SER A 256 8.55 -22.20 37.34
N ARG A 257 9.79 -22.45 37.76
CA ARG A 257 10.95 -21.61 37.41
C ARG A 257 11.20 -21.56 35.91
N ALA A 258 11.13 -22.70 35.22
CA ALA A 258 11.30 -22.75 33.77
C ALA A 258 10.20 -21.95 33.04
N LEU A 259 8.95 -22.06 33.48
CA LEU A 259 7.82 -21.32 32.91
C LEU A 259 7.93 -19.80 33.18
N ALA A 260 8.34 -19.41 34.39
CA ALA A 260 8.56 -18.01 34.75
C ALA A 260 9.70 -17.39 33.93
N LEU A 261 10.82 -18.09 33.78
CA LEU A 261 11.93 -17.67 32.93
C LEU A 261 11.51 -17.60 31.46
N GLY A 262 10.76 -18.58 30.97
CA GLY A 262 10.19 -18.57 29.62
C GLY A 262 9.29 -17.36 29.39
N THR A 263 8.41 -17.05 30.34
CA THR A 263 7.54 -15.85 30.31
C THR A 263 8.37 -14.57 30.20
N LEU A 264 9.42 -14.43 31.02
CA LEU A 264 10.31 -13.27 31.00
C LEU A 264 11.06 -13.13 29.66
N LEU A 265 11.53 -14.24 29.09
CA LEU A 265 12.20 -14.24 27.78
C LEU A 265 11.26 -13.81 26.65
N VAL A 266 10.05 -14.34 26.60
CA VAL A 266 9.05 -13.95 25.59
C VAL A 266 8.65 -12.48 25.78
N TYR A 267 8.45 -12.04 27.02
CA TYR A 267 8.13 -10.65 27.36
C TYR A 267 9.23 -9.69 26.89
N THR A 268 10.48 -9.93 27.28
CA THR A 268 11.62 -9.07 26.91
C THR A 268 11.86 -9.06 25.41
N TYR A 269 11.72 -10.22 24.73
CA TYR A 269 11.81 -10.29 23.28
C TYR A 269 10.67 -9.54 22.58
N SER A 270 9.43 -9.64 23.06
CA SER A 270 8.28 -8.89 22.52
C SER A 270 8.50 -7.37 22.61
N ILE A 271 9.03 -6.90 23.75
CA ILE A 271 9.40 -5.50 23.92
C ILE A 271 10.52 -5.11 22.96
N PHE A 272 11.58 -5.90 22.87
CA PHE A 272 12.69 -5.61 21.96
C PHE A 272 12.22 -5.50 20.50
N ASP A 273 11.42 -6.47 20.04
CA ASP A 273 10.81 -6.45 18.70
C ASP A 273 9.88 -5.23 18.50
N SER A 274 9.17 -4.79 19.55
CA SER A 274 8.33 -3.60 19.47
C SER A 274 9.13 -2.31 19.20
N PHE A 275 10.38 -2.23 19.67
CA PHE A 275 11.28 -1.09 19.44
C PHE A 275 12.06 -1.18 18.13
N GLN A 276 12.18 -2.36 17.54
CA GLN A 276 12.81 -2.49 16.23
C GLN A 276 11.96 -1.82 15.15
N LYS A 277 12.60 -0.99 14.33
CA LYS A 277 11.96 -0.51 13.11
C LYS A 277 11.91 -1.68 12.10
N PRO A 278 10.79 -1.87 11.39
CA PRO A 278 10.71 -2.78 10.25
C PRO A 278 11.77 -2.42 9.21
N LYS A 279 12.22 -3.42 8.47
CA LYS A 279 13.35 -3.33 7.53
C LYS A 279 13.07 -2.39 6.36
N SER A 280 11.80 -2.21 6.02
CA SER A 280 11.32 -1.31 4.98
C SER A 280 10.15 -0.46 5.51
N GLY A 281 9.85 0.67 4.87
CA GLY A 281 8.57 1.36 5.03
C GLY A 281 8.37 2.33 6.19
N TYR A 282 9.43 2.83 6.82
CA TYR A 282 9.36 4.10 7.57
C TYR A 282 10.33 5.11 6.95
N ARG A 283 9.89 5.79 5.90
CA ARG A 283 10.60 6.98 5.39
C ARG A 283 10.26 8.16 6.28
N GLY A 284 11.25 8.62 7.05
CA GLY A 284 11.14 9.92 7.72
C GLY A 284 11.24 11.07 6.70
N PRO A 285 10.83 12.29 7.06
CA PRO A 285 10.81 13.46 6.17
C PRO A 285 12.19 13.87 5.58
N GLY A 286 13.28 13.17 5.93
CA GLY A 286 14.63 13.41 5.42
C GLY A 286 15.26 12.25 4.64
N ASN A 287 14.56 11.12 4.44
CA ASN A 287 15.08 9.98 3.68
C ASN A 287 14.60 10.03 2.22
N ILE A 288 14.92 11.11 1.53
CA ILE A 288 14.84 11.20 0.08
C ILE A 288 16.07 10.48 -0.45
N ASP A 289 15.88 9.40 -1.21
CA ASP A 289 16.97 8.66 -1.85
C ASP A 289 17.01 9.10 -3.33
N PRO A 290 17.84 10.10 -3.69
CA PRO A 290 17.92 10.55 -5.07
C PRO A 290 18.58 9.44 -5.89
N SER A 291 17.78 8.71 -6.66
CA SER A 291 18.37 7.80 -7.64
C SER A 291 18.70 8.59 -8.91
N LEU A 292 19.99 8.66 -9.22
CA LEU A 292 20.47 9.10 -10.53
C LEU A 292 20.12 8.02 -11.55
N VAL A 293 19.15 8.31 -12.41
CA VAL A 293 18.85 7.46 -13.57
C VAL A 293 19.43 8.15 -14.80
N VAL A 294 20.55 7.62 -15.29
CA VAL A 294 21.08 7.94 -16.62
C VAL A 294 20.23 7.12 -17.60
N GLN A 295 19.32 7.78 -18.31
CA GLN A 295 18.58 7.10 -19.37
C GLN A 295 19.53 6.81 -20.53
N SER A 296 19.75 5.52 -20.81
CA SER A 296 20.61 5.05 -21.91
C SER A 296 19.90 4.97 -23.26
N SER A 297 18.62 5.37 -23.33
CA SER A 297 17.86 5.42 -24.58
C SER A 297 17.67 6.87 -25.00
N PRO A 298 18.28 7.31 -26.10
CA PRO A 298 18.05 8.65 -26.63
C PRO A 298 16.57 8.78 -27.00
N VAL A 299 15.91 9.81 -26.46
CA VAL A 299 14.67 10.33 -27.05
C VAL A 299 15.05 10.81 -28.45
N GLU A 300 14.31 10.38 -29.49
CA GLU A 300 14.59 10.82 -30.86
C GLU A 300 14.72 12.35 -30.92
N ASN A 301 15.88 12.81 -31.40
CA ASN A 301 16.35 14.21 -31.54
C ASN A 301 17.12 14.88 -30.38
N GLU A 302 17.56 14.16 -29.33
CA GLU A 302 18.51 14.74 -28.35
C GLU A 302 19.91 14.10 -28.40
N LEU A 303 20.94 14.93 -28.63
CA LEU A 303 22.36 14.54 -28.82
C LEU A 303 23.14 14.32 -27.52
N TYR A 304 22.50 14.42 -26.34
CA TYR A 304 23.18 14.34 -25.05
C TYR A 304 22.44 13.40 -24.09
N PRO A 305 23.16 12.62 -23.25
CA PRO A 305 22.54 11.85 -22.18
C PRO A 305 21.83 12.80 -21.20
N GLN A 306 20.52 12.68 -21.07
CA GLN A 306 19.78 13.44 -20.07
C GLN A 306 20.06 12.87 -18.67
N LEU A 307 20.60 13.73 -17.80
CA LEU A 307 20.76 13.45 -16.38
C LEU A 307 19.44 13.75 -15.68
N SER A 308 18.60 12.73 -15.48
CA SER A 308 17.36 12.91 -14.71
C SER A 308 17.63 12.66 -13.21
N ILE A 309 17.50 13.70 -12.40
CA ILE A 309 17.43 13.54 -10.94
C ILE A 309 16.01 13.10 -10.63
N ARG A 310 15.80 11.80 -10.44
CA ARG A 310 14.57 11.32 -9.83
C ARG A 310 14.67 11.52 -8.34
N MET A 311 13.95 12.51 -7.83
CA MET A 311 13.58 12.53 -6.43
C MET A 311 12.57 11.41 -6.23
N ASN A 312 13.05 10.28 -5.71
CA ASN A 312 12.15 9.27 -5.18
C ASN A 312 11.67 9.81 -3.83
N PHE A 313 10.58 10.57 -3.87
CA PHE A 313 9.73 10.78 -2.69
C PHE A 313 9.42 9.42 -2.08
#